data_AF-A0AB39VC69-F1
#
_entry.id   AF-A0AB39VC69-F1
#
_cell.length_a   1.000
_cell.length_b   1.000
_cell.length_c   1.000
_cell.angle_alpha   90.00
_cell.angle_beta   90.00
_cell.angle_gamma   90.00
#
_symmetry.space_group_name_H-M   'P 1'
#
loop_
_entity.id
_entity.type
_entity.pdbx_description
1 polymer ?
#
loop_
_entity_poly.entity_id
_entity_poly.type
_entity_poly.pdbx_seq_one_letter_code
_entity_poly.pdbx_strand_id
1 'polypeptide(L)'
;MNIEVIKKNVKKYLDEKRYDHVERVAKCAVELAKIYNVDVEKVAASAWLHDVAKFFDLSVMIDLTKGKYPEVEDKMSKSTAVLHGFAGAEFVRQNYDLFGIDDEEILDGIKYHTIGKENMSTLAKIVYLSDAIEEGRSWEGVETARELAKTDLDKAIKFEIEEKLKYLLSKDSIIHPNIIKFRNSIIANQL
;
A
#
# COMPACT_ATOMS: atom_id res chain seq x y z
N MET A 1 0.93 -20.09 -4.40
CA MET A 1 1.79 -18.93 -4.06
C MET A 1 2.95 -19.40 -3.20
N ASN A 2 4.17 -18.92 -3.41
CA ASN A 2 5.34 -19.29 -2.59
C ASN A 2 6.06 -18.02 -2.11
N ILE A 3 5.96 -17.74 -0.81
CA ILE A 3 6.49 -16.51 -0.21
C ILE A 3 8.02 -16.42 -0.33
N GLU A 4 8.75 -17.53 -0.24
CA GLU A 4 10.21 -17.52 -0.37
C GLU A 4 10.66 -17.18 -1.79
N VAL A 5 9.90 -17.63 -2.80
CA VAL A 5 10.12 -17.23 -4.20
C VAL A 5 9.84 -15.75 -4.39
N ILE A 6 8.75 -15.23 -3.81
CA ILE A 6 8.39 -13.80 -3.86
C ILE A 6 9.50 -12.95 -3.24
N LYS A 7 9.94 -13.27 -2.01
CA LYS A 7 11.03 -12.57 -1.32
C LYS A 7 12.31 -12.51 -2.16
N LYS A 8 12.71 -13.65 -2.72
CA LYS A 8 13.91 -13.75 -3.57
C LYS A 8 13.79 -12.89 -4.84
N ASN A 9 12.62 -12.88 -5.46
CA ASN A 9 12.42 -12.16 -6.73
C ASN A 9 12.24 -10.66 -6.52
N VAL A 10 11.47 -10.23 -5.50
CA VAL A 10 11.27 -8.80 -5.23
C VAL A 10 12.58 -8.08 -4.88
N LYS A 11 13.52 -8.77 -4.21
CA LYS A 11 14.85 -8.23 -3.89
C LYS A 11 15.63 -7.69 -5.09
N LYS A 12 15.36 -8.19 -6.30
CA LYS A 12 16.04 -7.74 -7.53
C LYS A 12 15.62 -6.33 -7.98
N TYR A 13 14.52 -5.81 -7.45
CA TYR A 13 13.92 -4.53 -7.84
C TYR A 13 14.06 -3.45 -6.76
N LEU A 14 14.63 -3.80 -5.60
CA LEU A 14 14.74 -2.94 -4.43
C LEU A 14 16.21 -2.77 -4.03
N ASP A 15 16.56 -1.59 -3.52
CA ASP A 15 17.79 -1.44 -2.75
C ASP A 15 17.66 -2.11 -1.37
N GLU A 16 18.78 -2.23 -0.65
CA GLU A 16 18.83 -2.89 0.67
C GLU A 16 17.89 -2.21 1.67
N LYS A 17 17.92 -0.88 1.75
CA LYS A 17 17.08 -0.09 2.66
C LYS A 17 15.58 -0.32 2.41
N ARG A 18 15.17 -0.37 1.14
CA ARG A 18 13.79 -0.60 0.74
C ARG A 18 13.37 -2.05 0.93
N TYR A 19 14.27 -3.00 0.71
CA TYR A 19 14.01 -4.40 1.03
C TYR A 19 13.77 -4.60 2.52
N ASP A 20 14.58 -3.98 3.39
CA ASP A 20 14.38 -4.03 4.84
C ASP A 20 13.05 -3.38 5.24
N HIS A 21 12.69 -2.26 4.62
CA HIS A 21 11.36 -1.64 4.78
C HIS A 21 10.25 -2.63 4.44
N VAL A 22 10.30 -3.24 3.26
CA VAL A 22 9.30 -4.23 2.81
C VAL A 22 9.21 -5.42 3.76
N GLU A 23 10.34 -5.91 4.29
CA GLU A 23 10.34 -6.98 5.28
C GLU A 23 9.59 -6.58 6.55
N ARG A 24 9.82 -5.37 7.07
CA ARG A 24 9.15 -4.86 8.27
C ARG A 24 7.66 -4.60 8.02
N VAL A 25 7.29 -4.10 6.84
CA VAL A 25 5.88 -4.00 6.40
C VAL A 25 5.22 -5.38 6.38
N ALA A 26 5.88 -6.39 5.82
CA ALA A 26 5.35 -7.75 5.78
C ALA A 26 5.18 -8.36 7.19
N LYS A 27 6.14 -8.13 8.10
CA LYS A 27 6.02 -8.55 9.51
C LYS A 27 4.80 -7.90 10.19
N CYS A 28 4.68 -6.57 10.07
CA CYS A 28 3.55 -5.82 10.63
C CYS A 28 2.20 -6.29 10.04
N ALA A 29 2.14 -6.48 8.73
CA ALA A 29 0.94 -6.91 8.03
C ALA A 29 0.48 -8.31 8.46
N VAL A 30 1.42 -9.24 8.67
CA VAL A 30 1.14 -10.60 9.17
C VAL A 30 0.58 -10.57 10.60
N GLU A 31 1.06 -9.66 11.46
CA GLU A 31 0.52 -9.50 12.81
C GLU A 31 -0.93 -8.98 12.78
N LEU A 32 -1.19 -7.93 11.98
CA LEU A 32 -2.54 -7.40 11.80
C LEU A 32 -3.49 -8.42 11.16
N ALA A 33 -3.02 -9.21 10.19
CA ALA A 33 -3.81 -10.27 9.56
C ALA A 33 -4.34 -11.28 10.59
N LYS A 34 -3.53 -11.64 11.58
CA LYS A 34 -3.94 -12.53 12.67
C LYS A 34 -4.98 -11.88 13.57
N ILE A 35 -4.81 -10.59 13.91
CA ILE A 35 -5.75 -9.84 14.75
C ILE A 35 -7.12 -9.73 14.08
N TYR A 36 -7.15 -9.43 12.77
CA TYR A 36 -8.38 -9.24 12.01
C TYR A 36 -8.90 -10.51 11.32
N ASN A 37 -8.30 -11.67 11.58
CA ASN A 37 -8.68 -12.97 11.03
C ASN A 37 -8.79 -12.97 9.49
N VAL A 38 -7.78 -12.42 8.82
CA VAL A 38 -7.62 -12.37 7.36
C VAL A 38 -6.58 -13.41 6.92
N ASP A 39 -6.68 -13.89 5.68
CA ASP A 39 -5.70 -14.80 5.09
C ASP A 39 -4.27 -14.24 5.17
N VAL A 40 -3.47 -14.84 6.04
CA VAL A 40 -2.10 -14.41 6.35
C VAL A 40 -1.19 -14.56 5.15
N GLU A 41 -1.37 -15.59 4.32
CA GLU A 41 -0.50 -15.81 3.15
C GLU A 41 -0.75 -14.74 2.10
N LYS A 42 -2.02 -14.42 1.81
CA LYS A 42 -2.36 -13.35 0.86
C LYS A 42 -1.86 -12.00 1.33
N VAL A 43 -2.07 -11.66 2.61
CA VAL A 43 -1.59 -10.41 3.19
C VAL A 43 -0.06 -10.31 3.09
N ALA A 44 0.65 -11.39 3.44
CA ALA A 44 2.11 -11.43 3.33
C ALA A 44 2.58 -11.18 1.90
N ALA A 45 1.99 -11.86 0.90
CA ALA A 45 2.37 -11.67 -0.50
C ALA A 45 2.12 -10.24 -1.00
N SER A 46 0.97 -9.66 -0.66
CA SER A 46 0.67 -8.27 -1.02
C SER A 46 1.66 -7.30 -0.37
N ALA A 47 1.96 -7.48 0.91
CA ALA A 47 2.92 -6.66 1.65
C ALA A 47 4.36 -6.80 1.11
N TRP A 48 4.80 -8.00 0.72
CA TRP A 48 6.11 -8.20 0.10
C TRP A 48 6.25 -7.53 -1.27
N LEU A 49 5.13 -7.28 -1.96
CA LEU A 49 5.12 -6.77 -3.33
C LEU A 49 4.68 -5.30 -3.43
N HIS A 50 4.21 -4.67 -2.34
CA HIS A 50 3.61 -3.33 -2.37
C HIS A 50 4.52 -2.28 -3.04
N ASP A 51 5.83 -2.36 -2.78
CA ASP A 51 6.84 -1.41 -3.23
C ASP A 51 7.69 -1.95 -4.42
N VAL A 52 7.31 -3.06 -5.08
CA VAL A 52 8.14 -3.70 -6.12
C VAL A 52 8.55 -2.77 -7.27
N ALA A 53 7.71 -1.79 -7.60
CA ALA A 53 8.00 -0.81 -8.65
C ALA A 53 8.55 0.52 -8.10
N LYS A 54 8.92 0.61 -6.82
CA LYS A 54 9.29 1.88 -6.16
C LYS A 54 10.40 2.66 -6.86
N PHE A 55 11.32 1.95 -7.50
CA PHE A 55 12.47 2.53 -8.20
C PHE A 55 12.36 2.47 -9.73
N PHE A 56 11.19 2.14 -10.28
CA PHE A 56 11.01 2.20 -11.73
C PHE A 56 11.01 3.65 -12.20
N ASP A 57 11.48 3.87 -13.42
CA ASP A 57 11.39 5.18 -14.05
C ASP A 57 9.92 5.57 -14.26
N LEU A 58 9.63 6.87 -14.12
CA LEU A 58 8.27 7.39 -14.27
C LEU A 58 7.65 7.04 -15.64
N SER A 59 8.45 7.02 -16.71
CA SER A 59 8.00 6.61 -18.05
C SER A 59 7.54 5.16 -18.07
N VAL A 60 8.29 4.25 -17.46
CA VAL A 60 7.93 2.83 -17.35
C VAL A 60 6.64 2.67 -16.55
N MET A 61 6.49 3.40 -15.45
CA MET A 61 5.25 3.39 -14.66
C MET A 61 4.06 3.86 -15.49
N ILE A 62 4.20 4.97 -16.22
CA ILE A 62 3.16 5.52 -17.10
C ILE A 62 2.77 4.50 -18.16
N ASP A 63 3.73 3.85 -18.81
CA ASP A 63 3.48 2.85 -19.85
C ASP A 63 2.74 1.62 -19.29
N LEU A 64 3.13 1.14 -18.10
CA LEU A 64 2.44 0.05 -17.42
C LEU A 64 0.99 0.39 -17.11
N THR A 65 0.69 1.64 -16.71
CA THR A 65 -0.65 2.05 -16.26
C THR A 65 -1.53 2.69 -17.35
N LYS A 66 -0.98 2.93 -18.55
CA LYS A 66 -1.63 3.70 -19.62
C LYS A 66 -2.98 3.11 -20.03
N GLY A 67 -4.05 3.90 -19.90
CA GLY A 67 -5.41 3.53 -20.31
C GLY A 67 -6.10 2.47 -19.43
N LYS A 68 -5.55 2.18 -18.24
CA LYS A 68 -6.06 1.13 -17.35
C LYS A 68 -6.80 1.66 -16.13
N TYR A 69 -6.38 2.82 -15.62
CA TYR A 69 -6.80 3.32 -14.30
C TYR A 69 -7.17 4.80 -14.39
N PRO A 70 -8.46 5.14 -14.53
CA PRO A 70 -8.93 6.53 -14.61
C PRO A 70 -8.45 7.40 -13.45
N GLU A 71 -8.24 6.82 -12.26
CA GLU A 71 -7.76 7.53 -11.08
C GLU A 71 -6.35 8.12 -11.22
N VAL A 72 -5.53 7.64 -12.17
CA VAL A 72 -4.14 8.12 -12.33
C VAL A 72 -3.83 8.60 -13.75
N GLU A 73 -4.86 8.88 -14.57
CA GLU A 73 -4.66 9.39 -15.94
C GLU A 73 -4.33 10.88 -15.99
N ASP A 74 -4.77 11.64 -14.97
CA ASP A 74 -4.55 13.06 -14.90
C ASP A 74 -3.07 13.41 -14.63
N LYS A 75 -2.67 14.65 -14.98
CA LYS A 75 -1.28 15.08 -14.87
C LYS A 75 -0.79 15.15 -13.41
N MET A 76 -1.66 15.45 -12.45
CA MET A 76 -1.30 15.63 -11.04
C MET A 76 -0.95 14.28 -10.39
N SER A 77 -1.56 13.20 -10.87
CA SER A 77 -1.34 11.83 -10.39
C SER A 77 -0.11 11.15 -11.03
N LYS A 78 0.46 11.71 -12.09
CA LYS A 78 1.67 11.19 -12.78
C LYS A 78 2.97 11.51 -12.03
N SER A 79 3.08 10.96 -10.82
CA SER A 79 4.29 11.00 -10.00
C SER A 79 4.70 9.59 -9.61
N THR A 80 5.99 9.38 -9.35
CA THR A 80 6.50 8.09 -8.86
C THR A 80 5.87 7.73 -7.51
N ALA A 81 5.57 8.72 -6.68
CA ALA A 81 4.93 8.54 -5.37
C ALA A 81 3.52 7.93 -5.45
N VAL A 82 2.75 8.23 -6.51
CA VAL A 82 1.41 7.64 -6.70
C VAL A 82 1.49 6.39 -7.57
N LEU A 83 2.19 6.47 -8.71
CA LEU A 83 2.13 5.44 -9.74
C LEU A 83 2.83 4.14 -9.37
N HIS A 84 3.78 4.10 -8.43
CA HIS A 84 4.47 2.85 -8.11
C HIS A 84 3.54 1.76 -7.57
N GLY A 85 2.45 2.11 -6.86
CA GLY A 85 1.45 1.13 -6.45
C GLY A 85 0.74 0.50 -7.67
N PHE A 86 0.24 1.34 -8.57
CA PHE A 86 -0.46 0.91 -9.79
C PHE A 86 0.46 0.14 -10.76
N ALA A 87 1.64 0.68 -11.02
CA ALA A 87 2.65 0.04 -11.85
C ALA A 87 3.15 -1.26 -11.21
N GLY A 88 3.29 -1.31 -9.89
CA GLY A 88 3.67 -2.51 -9.16
C GLY A 88 2.65 -3.64 -9.30
N ALA A 89 1.36 -3.34 -9.11
CA ALA A 89 0.30 -4.33 -9.30
C ALA A 89 0.28 -4.87 -10.74
N GLU A 90 0.46 -3.99 -11.72
CA GLU A 90 0.48 -4.41 -13.12
C GLU A 90 1.74 -5.19 -13.50
N PHE A 91 2.90 -4.79 -12.97
CA PHE A 91 4.15 -5.51 -13.14
C PHE A 91 4.06 -6.92 -12.56
N VAL A 92 3.51 -7.06 -11.35
CA VAL A 92 3.29 -8.37 -10.71
C VAL A 92 2.38 -9.24 -11.57
N ARG A 93 1.25 -8.70 -12.03
CA ARG A 93 0.31 -9.42 -12.91
C ARG A 93 0.95 -9.91 -14.20
N GLN A 94 1.73 -9.05 -14.87
CA GLN A 94 2.39 -9.39 -16.14
C GLN A 94 3.56 -10.38 -15.96
N ASN A 95 4.12 -10.49 -14.75
CA ASN A 95 5.24 -11.37 -14.44
C ASN A 95 4.80 -12.53 -13.54
N TYR A 96 3.70 -13.20 -13.91
CA TYR A 96 3.16 -14.35 -13.18
C TYR A 96 4.21 -15.44 -12.92
N ASP A 97 5.10 -15.71 -13.87
CA ASP A 97 6.16 -16.71 -13.70
C ASP A 97 7.16 -16.38 -12.58
N LEU A 98 7.29 -15.09 -12.21
CA LEU A 98 8.17 -14.65 -11.12
C LEU A 98 7.49 -14.71 -9.75
N PHE A 99 6.21 -14.36 -9.69
CA PHE A 99 5.52 -14.13 -8.40
C PHE A 99 4.41 -15.15 -8.11
N GLY A 100 3.83 -15.77 -9.14
CA GLY A 100 2.70 -16.68 -9.06
C GLY A 100 1.45 -16.01 -8.50
N ILE A 101 1.20 -14.75 -8.89
CA ILE A 101 0.10 -13.91 -8.40
C ILE A 101 -0.77 -13.43 -9.57
N ASP A 102 -2.05 -13.80 -9.52
CA ASP A 102 -3.14 -13.27 -10.33
C ASP A 102 -4.38 -12.87 -9.48
N ASP A 103 -4.27 -12.99 -8.15
CA ASP A 103 -5.35 -12.71 -7.21
C ASP A 103 -5.61 -11.20 -7.06
N GLU A 104 -6.82 -10.76 -7.42
CA GLU A 104 -7.21 -9.34 -7.38
C GLU A 104 -7.16 -8.71 -5.99
N GLU A 105 -7.40 -9.48 -4.92
CA GLU A 105 -7.36 -8.96 -3.55
C GLU A 105 -5.92 -8.59 -3.16
N ILE A 106 -4.96 -9.45 -3.53
CA ILE A 106 -3.52 -9.18 -3.35
C ILE A 106 -3.10 -7.97 -4.20
N LEU A 107 -3.49 -7.95 -5.47
CA LEU A 107 -3.13 -6.89 -6.41
C LEU A 107 -3.73 -5.54 -6.02
N ASP A 108 -4.95 -5.50 -5.46
CA ASP A 108 -5.56 -4.27 -4.94
C ASP A 108 -4.84 -3.75 -3.69
N GLY A 109 -4.35 -4.63 -2.82
CA GLY A 109 -3.49 -4.25 -1.70
C GLY A 109 -2.21 -3.55 -2.17
N ILE A 110 -1.58 -4.03 -3.25
CA ILE A 110 -0.41 -3.39 -3.87
C ILE A 110 -0.81 -2.06 -4.53
N LYS A 111 -1.90 -2.07 -5.32
CA LYS A 111 -2.33 -0.94 -6.16
C LYS A 111 -2.64 0.31 -5.33
N TYR A 112 -3.37 0.13 -4.23
CA TYR A 112 -3.93 1.23 -3.45
C TYR A 112 -3.19 1.53 -2.13
N HIS A 113 -2.04 0.91 -1.84
CA HIS A 113 -1.33 1.10 -0.57
C HIS A 113 -0.90 2.57 -0.30
N THR A 114 -0.76 3.40 -1.35
CA THR A 114 -0.31 4.79 -1.21
C THR A 114 -1.43 5.78 -0.94
N ILE A 115 -2.52 5.67 -1.70
CA ILE A 115 -3.60 6.66 -1.78
C ILE A 115 -4.95 6.13 -1.27
N GLY A 116 -5.03 4.83 -1.00
CA GLY A 116 -6.26 4.14 -0.67
C GLY A 116 -7.31 4.16 -1.79
N LYS A 117 -8.48 3.60 -1.48
CA LYS A 117 -9.72 3.77 -2.24
C LYS A 117 -10.93 3.57 -1.32
N GLU A 118 -12.10 3.96 -1.78
CA GLU A 118 -13.35 3.62 -1.11
C GLU A 118 -13.51 2.09 -1.05
N ASN A 119 -14.05 1.58 0.07
CA ASN A 119 -14.39 0.17 0.25
C ASN A 119 -13.21 -0.81 0.02
N MET A 120 -11.99 -0.44 0.45
CA MET A 120 -10.86 -1.38 0.48
C MET A 120 -11.18 -2.63 1.30
N SER A 121 -10.76 -3.80 0.80
CA SER A 121 -10.81 -5.05 1.57
C SER A 121 -9.96 -4.93 2.84
N THR A 122 -10.25 -5.75 3.84
CA THR A 122 -9.47 -5.78 5.09
C THR A 122 -7.99 -6.08 4.80
N LEU A 123 -7.69 -6.97 3.84
CA LEU A 123 -6.33 -7.23 3.38
C LEU A 123 -5.65 -5.96 2.87
N ALA A 124 -6.29 -5.25 1.94
CA ALA A 124 -5.72 -4.05 1.36
C ALA A 124 -5.54 -2.93 2.40
N LYS A 125 -6.49 -2.80 3.33
CA LYS A 125 -6.40 -1.89 4.49
C LYS A 125 -5.22 -2.22 5.39
N ILE A 126 -4.97 -3.50 5.66
CA ILE A 126 -3.82 -3.96 6.44
C ILE A 126 -2.51 -3.57 5.73
N VAL A 127 -2.39 -3.82 4.42
CA VAL A 127 -1.18 -3.47 3.67
C VAL A 127 -0.93 -1.95 3.67
N TYR A 128 -1.98 -1.15 3.41
CA TYR A 128 -1.95 0.31 3.47
C TYR A 128 -1.44 0.81 4.83
N LEU A 129 -2.03 0.32 5.93
CA LEU A 129 -1.67 0.78 7.26
C LEU A 129 -0.27 0.30 7.65
N SER A 130 0.09 -0.94 7.33
CA SER A 130 1.39 -1.52 7.68
C SER A 130 2.57 -0.75 7.07
N ASP A 131 2.42 -0.25 5.83
CA ASP A 131 3.43 0.63 5.22
C ASP A 131 3.69 1.90 6.04
N ALA A 132 2.63 2.43 6.66
CA ALA A 132 2.71 3.62 7.50
C ALA A 132 3.18 3.33 8.93
N ILE A 133 2.95 2.14 9.50
CA ILE A 133 3.20 1.88 10.93
C ILE A 133 4.29 0.85 11.24
N GLU A 134 4.95 0.28 10.24
CA GLU A 134 6.05 -0.66 10.45
C GLU A 134 7.11 -0.11 11.42
N GLU A 135 7.83 -0.99 12.12
CA GLU A 135 8.66 -0.65 13.30
C GLU A 135 9.75 0.41 13.03
N GLY A 136 10.19 0.57 11.79
CA GLY A 136 11.15 1.58 11.36
C GLY A 136 10.58 2.97 11.10
N ARG A 137 9.25 3.15 11.14
CA ARG A 137 8.59 4.46 10.96
C ARG A 137 8.63 5.29 12.25
N SER A 138 8.86 6.59 12.09
CA SER A 138 9.09 7.54 13.20
C SER A 138 8.38 8.90 13.01
N TRP A 139 7.18 8.92 12.44
CA TRP A 139 6.41 10.15 12.25
C TRP A 139 5.54 10.48 13.47
N GLU A 140 5.13 11.75 13.60
CA GLU A 140 4.37 12.24 14.75
C GLU A 140 3.00 11.55 14.86
N GLY A 141 2.80 10.77 15.93
CA GLY A 141 1.57 9.99 16.14
C GLY A 141 1.65 8.53 15.73
N VAL A 142 2.80 8.04 15.22
CA VAL A 142 2.95 6.63 14.79
C VAL A 142 2.62 5.62 15.91
N GLU A 143 3.01 5.91 17.16
CA GLU A 143 2.69 5.02 18.28
C GLU A 143 1.18 4.94 18.55
N THR A 144 0.48 6.08 18.46
CA THR A 144 -0.99 6.12 18.57
C THR A 144 -1.63 5.28 17.47
N ALA A 145 -1.14 5.38 16.23
CA ALA A 145 -1.63 4.58 15.12
C ALA A 145 -1.40 3.07 15.35
N ARG A 146 -0.23 2.68 15.88
CA ARG A 146 0.10 1.28 16.23
C ARG A 146 -0.83 0.71 17.29
N GLU A 147 -1.15 1.48 18.33
CA GLU A 147 -2.08 1.03 19.38
C GLU A 147 -3.53 0.94 18.87
N LEU A 148 -3.97 1.91 18.07
CA LEU A 148 -5.28 1.84 17.41
C LEU A 148 -5.36 0.62 16.48
N ALA A 149 -4.31 0.33 15.71
CA ALA A 149 -4.28 -0.76 14.75
C ALA A 149 -4.52 -2.13 15.39
N LYS A 150 -4.22 -2.30 16.68
CA LYS A 150 -4.45 -3.55 17.41
C LYS A 150 -5.92 -3.77 17.81
N THR A 151 -6.74 -2.71 17.80
CA THR A 151 -8.11 -2.74 18.33
C THR A 151 -9.17 -2.35 17.31
N ASP A 152 -8.86 -1.45 16.38
CA ASP A 152 -9.77 -0.97 15.35
C ASP A 152 -9.00 -0.42 14.13
N LEU A 153 -9.00 -1.22 13.05
CA LEU A 153 -8.25 -0.95 11.83
C LEU A 153 -8.70 0.36 11.17
N ASP A 154 -10.01 0.59 11.16
CA ASP A 154 -10.60 1.74 10.49
C ASP A 154 -10.34 3.03 11.28
N LYS A 155 -10.36 2.99 12.62
CA LYS A 155 -9.90 4.12 13.44
C LYS A 155 -8.42 4.42 13.24
N ALA A 156 -7.57 3.39 13.16
CA ALA A 156 -6.14 3.56 12.93
C ALA A 156 -5.85 4.19 11.56
N ILE A 157 -6.51 3.73 10.50
CA ILE A 157 -6.38 4.28 9.15
C ILE A 157 -6.91 5.71 9.08
N LYS A 158 -8.07 6.00 9.68
CA LYS A 158 -8.59 7.37 9.74
C LYS A 158 -7.59 8.31 10.41
N PHE A 159 -7.01 7.89 11.54
CA PHE A 159 -6.00 8.67 12.25
C PHE A 159 -4.76 8.90 11.37
N GLU A 160 -4.23 7.85 10.73
CA GLU A 160 -3.09 7.96 9.80
C GLU A 160 -3.38 8.93 8.65
N ILE A 161 -4.56 8.86 8.03
CA ILE A 161 -4.92 9.76 6.93
C ILE A 161 -5.02 11.20 7.42
N GLU A 162 -5.56 11.45 8.61
CA GLU A 162 -5.67 12.80 9.16
C GLU A 162 -4.31 13.43 9.44
N GLU A 163 -3.35 12.66 9.98
CA GLU A 163 -1.96 13.13 10.14
C GLU A 163 -1.26 13.32 8.78
N LYS A 164 -1.46 12.40 7.83
CA LYS A 164 -0.98 12.54 6.45
C LYS A 164 -1.50 13.80 5.78
N LEU A 165 -2.78 14.12 5.93
CA LEU A 165 -3.38 15.33 5.35
C LEU A 165 -2.81 16.60 5.96
N LYS A 166 -2.64 16.66 7.30
CA LYS A 166 -1.96 17.80 7.95
C LYS A 166 -0.56 18.01 7.39
N TYR A 167 0.20 16.93 7.24
CA TYR A 167 1.54 16.97 6.67
C TYR A 167 1.52 17.48 5.22
N LEU A 168 0.69 16.91 4.35
CA LEU A 168 0.62 17.30 2.94
C LEU A 168 0.19 18.78 2.77
N LEU A 169 -0.78 19.24 3.56
CA LEU A 169 -1.21 20.64 3.58
C LEU A 169 -0.08 21.57 4.04
N SER A 170 0.69 21.18 5.07
CA SER A 170 1.85 21.97 5.55
C SER A 170 2.96 22.12 4.50
N LYS A 171 2.98 21.23 3.50
CA LYS A 171 3.96 21.20 2.41
C LYS A 171 3.41 21.76 1.09
N ASP A 172 2.18 22.29 1.08
CA ASP A 172 1.47 22.73 -0.13
C ASP A 172 1.52 21.66 -1.26
N SER A 173 1.41 20.39 -0.85
CA SER A 173 1.52 19.26 -1.75
C SER A 173 0.18 18.94 -2.40
N ILE A 174 0.22 18.45 -3.64
CA ILE A 174 -0.96 17.91 -4.31
C ILE A 174 -1.49 16.72 -3.51
N ILE A 175 -2.77 16.75 -3.18
CA ILE A 175 -3.46 15.66 -2.47
C ILE A 175 -4.31 14.89 -3.48
N HIS A 176 -4.01 13.61 -3.65
CA HIS A 176 -4.78 12.75 -4.54
C HIS A 176 -6.23 12.60 -4.03
N PRO A 177 -7.26 12.76 -4.89
CA PRO A 177 -8.67 12.71 -4.45
C PRO A 177 -9.07 11.44 -3.70
N ASN A 178 -8.49 10.29 -4.05
CA ASN A 178 -8.75 9.02 -3.35
C ASN A 178 -8.42 9.07 -1.86
N ILE A 179 -7.45 9.88 -1.41
CA ILE A 179 -7.13 10.00 0.02
C ILE A 179 -8.36 10.56 0.77
N ILE A 180 -9.01 11.56 0.20
CA ILE A 180 -10.22 12.18 0.77
C ILE A 180 -11.40 11.22 0.69
N LYS A 181 -11.60 10.57 -0.46
CA LYS A 181 -12.68 9.59 -0.65
C LYS A 181 -12.54 8.42 0.33
N PHE A 182 -11.33 7.88 0.47
CA PHE A 182 -11.05 6.78 1.39
C PHE A 182 -11.35 7.17 2.84
N ARG A 183 -10.83 8.33 3.28
CA ARG A 183 -11.15 8.89 4.61
C ARG A 183 -12.65 9.01 4.84
N ASN A 184 -13.37 9.60 3.88
CA ASN A 184 -14.80 9.81 4.02
C ASN A 184 -15.58 8.50 4.05
N SER A 185 -15.16 7.49 3.27
CA SER A 185 -15.78 6.15 3.30
C SER A 185 -15.64 5.47 4.66
N ILE A 186 -14.49 5.63 5.34
CA ILE A 186 -14.28 5.11 6.70
C ILE A 186 -15.24 5.78 7.68
N ILE A 187 -15.39 7.11 7.60
CA ILE A 187 -16.29 7.86 8.48
C ILE A 187 -17.75 7.47 8.23
N ALA A 188 -18.16 7.36 6.98
CA ALA A 188 -19.52 7.02 6.61
C ALA A 188 -19.94 5.62 7.08
N ASN A 189 -19.01 4.65 7.08
CA ASN A 189 -19.28 3.28 7.54
C ASN A 189 -19.41 3.16 9.08
N GLN A 190 -19.13 4.23 9.84
CA GLN A 190 -19.28 4.28 11.29
C GLN A 190 -20.58 4.96 11.75
N LEU A 191 -21.39 5.47 10.81
CA LEU A 191 -22.71 6.07 11.05
C LEU A 191 -23.81 5.00 11.00
#